data_AF-A0A662PK33-F1
#
_entry.id   AF-A0A662PK33-F1
#
_cell.length_a   1.000
_cell.length_b   1.000
_cell.length_c   1.000
_cell.angle_alpha   90.00
_cell.angle_beta   90.00
_cell.angle_gamma   90.00
#
_symmetry.space_group_name_H-M   'P 1'
#
loop_
_entity.id
_entity.type
_entity.pdbx_description
1 polymer ?
#
loop_
_entity_poly.entity_id
_entity_poly.type
_entity_poly.pdbx_seq_one_letter_code
_entity_poly.pdbx_strand_id
1 'polypeptide(L)'
;MKIPSEMSERIKELAEAISEAERVRVITHIDADGLSSAGIICSILHKEEKQFSVKAIKQLDKDNISELFSNMRSDLLILTDLGSGQADKLPKNKGVCIIDHHQPVSSEILQLNPHFFGIDGSREVSSSGLCYLVAREMGYRDLSPLAIVGAVGDNQDSRGELLGLNKEILKEAEKEGLVIVEKDIRIFGRQTRPLFKALEYTTNPYLPGISGSERGAIEFLEEIGVPLKRGDKWVRLVDLTEE
;
A
#
# COMPACT_ATOMS: atom_id res chain seq x y z
N MET A 1 11.46 -14.34 5.73
CA MET A 1 11.85 -13.05 5.16
C MET A 1 13.34 -12.78 5.39
N LYS A 2 14.11 -12.59 4.31
CA LYS A 2 15.51 -12.15 4.37
C LYS A 2 15.54 -10.65 4.12
N ILE A 3 15.97 -9.87 5.10
CA ILE A 3 16.11 -8.41 5.02
C ILE A 3 17.61 -8.10 5.16
N PRO A 4 18.20 -7.21 4.32
CA PRO A 4 19.59 -6.76 4.51
C PRO A 4 19.83 -6.22 5.92
N SER A 5 20.99 -6.48 6.51
CA SER A 5 21.29 -6.08 7.90
C SER A 5 21.14 -4.57 8.11
N GLU A 6 21.67 -3.77 7.19
CA GLU A 6 21.57 -2.30 7.23
C GLU A 6 20.11 -1.82 7.14
N MET A 7 19.27 -2.51 6.37
CA MET A 7 17.83 -2.21 6.31
C MET A 7 17.14 -2.59 7.61
N SER A 8 17.53 -3.72 8.23
CA SER A 8 17.01 -4.15 9.53
C SER A 8 17.38 -3.17 10.64
N GLU A 9 18.58 -2.59 10.62
CA GLU A 9 18.98 -1.53 11.55
C GLU A 9 18.12 -0.28 11.33
N ARG A 10 17.91 0.13 10.07
CA ARG A 10 17.03 1.27 9.75
C ARG A 10 15.58 1.08 10.21
N ILE A 11 15.06 -0.14 10.08
CA ILE A 11 13.72 -0.50 10.57
C ILE A 11 13.65 -0.34 12.10
N LYS A 12 14.68 -0.79 12.83
CA LYS A 12 14.76 -0.66 14.28
C LYS A 12 14.84 0.80 14.74
N GLU A 13 15.68 1.60 14.09
CA GLU A 13 15.78 3.04 14.38
C GLU A 13 14.44 3.75 14.24
N LEU A 14 13.65 3.40 13.22
CA LEU A 14 12.30 3.94 13.04
C LEU A 14 11.30 3.44 14.08
N ALA A 15 11.35 2.15 14.42
CA ALA A 15 10.50 1.58 15.46
C ALA A 15 10.78 2.26 16.82
N GLU A 16 12.05 2.45 17.18
CA GLU A 16 12.47 3.17 18.37
C GLU A 16 12.00 4.63 18.35
N ALA A 17 12.19 5.36 17.24
CA ALA A 17 11.72 6.73 17.11
C ALA A 17 10.19 6.87 17.30
N ILE A 18 9.41 5.90 16.79
CA ILE A 18 7.95 5.86 16.99
C ILE A 18 7.61 5.56 18.45
N SER A 19 8.30 4.61 19.09
CA SER A 19 8.08 4.26 20.50
C SER A 19 8.42 5.41 21.46
N GLU A 20 9.47 6.18 21.18
CA GLU A 20 9.90 7.29 22.04
C GLU A 20 9.05 8.56 21.88
N ALA A 21 8.42 8.77 20.73
CA ALA A 21 7.60 9.96 20.49
C ALA A 21 6.29 9.95 21.30
N GLU A 22 5.84 11.12 21.78
CA GLU A 22 4.51 11.28 22.39
C GLU A 22 3.49 11.86 21.41
N ARG A 23 3.93 12.83 20.59
CA ARG A 23 3.13 13.53 19.58
C ARG A 23 3.68 13.27 18.18
N VAL A 24 2.92 12.57 17.36
CA VAL A 24 3.33 12.19 16.00
C VAL A 24 2.46 12.85 14.94
N ARG A 25 3.08 13.38 13.88
CA ARG A 25 2.38 13.88 12.68
C ARG A 25 2.72 12.97 11.51
N VAL A 26 1.69 12.37 10.90
CA VAL A 26 1.83 11.55 9.70
C VAL A 26 1.37 12.36 8.49
N ILE A 27 2.25 12.51 7.50
CA ILE A 27 1.92 13.11 6.21
C ILE A 27 2.06 12.01 5.16
N THR A 28 1.01 11.77 4.39
CA THR A 28 0.97 10.62 3.48
C THR A 28 0.50 10.98 2.09
N HIS A 29 0.85 10.17 1.10
CA HIS A 29 0.20 10.23 -0.21
C HIS A 29 -1.27 9.77 -0.13
N ILE A 30 -2.10 10.22 -1.09
CA ILE A 30 -3.57 10.05 -1.08
C ILE A 30 -4.07 8.79 -1.79
N ASP A 31 -3.19 8.03 -2.45
CA ASP A 31 -3.57 6.80 -3.12
C ASP A 31 -3.66 5.60 -2.15
N ALA A 32 -3.83 4.41 -2.70
CA ALA A 32 -3.99 3.20 -1.91
C ALA A 32 -2.74 2.82 -1.10
N ASP A 33 -1.53 3.04 -1.61
CA ASP A 33 -0.29 2.70 -0.90
C ASP A 33 -0.02 3.70 0.22
N GLY A 34 -0.17 4.99 -0.05
CA GLY A 34 -0.09 6.03 0.98
C GLY A 34 -1.14 5.84 2.08
N LEU A 35 -2.42 5.70 1.73
CA LEU A 35 -3.47 5.53 2.75
C LEU A 35 -3.29 4.23 3.57
N SER A 36 -2.82 3.15 2.94
CA SER A 36 -2.49 1.91 3.65
C SER A 36 -1.29 2.10 4.59
N SER A 37 -0.26 2.80 4.13
CA SER A 37 0.92 3.17 4.93
C SER A 37 0.52 3.96 6.18
N ALA A 38 -0.26 5.02 6.00
CA ALA A 38 -0.79 5.81 7.11
C ALA A 38 -1.71 4.98 8.01
N GLY A 39 -2.53 4.10 7.46
CA GLY A 39 -3.38 3.18 8.23
C GLY A 39 -2.56 2.27 9.15
N ILE A 40 -1.45 1.71 8.66
CA ILE A 40 -0.52 0.89 9.44
C ILE A 40 0.09 1.72 10.57
N ILE A 41 0.71 2.87 10.24
CA ILE A 41 1.38 3.72 11.24
C ILE A 41 0.37 4.24 12.29
N CYS A 42 -0.79 4.75 11.86
CA CYS A 42 -1.81 5.24 12.79
C CYS A 42 -2.35 4.12 13.69
N SER A 43 -2.42 2.88 13.21
CA SER A 43 -2.85 1.73 14.03
C SER A 43 -1.86 1.43 15.15
N ILE A 44 -0.56 1.51 14.86
CA ILE A 44 0.50 1.38 15.86
C ILE A 44 0.39 2.51 16.89
N LEU A 45 0.36 3.76 16.42
CA LEU A 45 0.29 4.94 17.27
C LEU A 45 -0.94 4.92 18.19
N HIS A 46 -2.08 4.43 17.69
CA HIS A 46 -3.28 4.25 18.49
C HIS A 46 -3.12 3.18 19.57
N LYS A 47 -2.54 2.02 19.22
CA LYS A 47 -2.29 0.91 20.18
C LYS A 47 -1.27 1.29 21.26
N GLU A 48 -0.32 2.16 20.93
CA GLU A 48 0.70 2.73 21.82
C GLU A 48 0.20 3.99 22.58
N GLU A 49 -1.09 4.32 22.47
CA GLU A 49 -1.74 5.47 23.14
C GLU A 49 -1.07 6.83 22.85
N LYS A 50 -0.48 6.99 21.67
CA LYS A 50 0.19 8.23 21.24
C LYS A 50 -0.81 9.29 20.78
N GLN A 51 -0.47 10.56 20.94
CA GLN A 51 -1.22 11.65 20.31
C GLN A 51 -0.76 11.78 18.86
N PHE A 52 -1.67 11.71 17.88
CA PHE A 52 -1.27 11.86 16.49
C PHE A 52 -2.25 12.63 15.62
N SER A 53 -1.74 13.14 14.51
CA SER A 53 -2.53 13.72 13.42
C SER A 53 -2.07 13.16 12.08
N VAL A 54 -3.00 12.99 11.14
CA VAL A 54 -2.71 12.52 9.79
C VAL A 54 -3.20 13.52 8.75
N LYS A 55 -2.42 13.79 7.71
CA LYS A 55 -2.81 14.59 6.55
C LYS A 55 -2.40 13.87 5.26
N ALA A 56 -3.39 13.50 4.44
CA ALA A 56 -3.15 12.98 3.10
C ALA A 56 -2.99 14.15 2.11
N ILE A 57 -1.98 14.06 1.24
CA ILE A 57 -1.67 15.06 0.22
C ILE A 57 -1.44 14.38 -1.13
N LYS A 58 -1.58 15.13 -2.23
CA LYS A 58 -1.33 14.62 -3.59
C LYS A 58 0.15 14.59 -3.97
N GLN A 59 0.93 15.52 -3.44
CA GLN A 59 2.35 15.67 -3.77
C GLN A 59 3.03 16.52 -2.70
N LEU A 60 4.34 16.38 -2.57
CA LEU A 60 5.16 17.25 -1.73
C LEU A 60 5.85 18.29 -2.63
N ASP A 61 5.44 19.55 -2.53
CA ASP A 61 5.97 20.64 -3.34
C ASP A 61 6.47 21.80 -2.47
N LYS A 62 7.21 22.74 -3.07
CA LYS A 62 7.83 23.84 -2.31
C LYS A 62 6.81 24.68 -1.54
N ASP A 63 5.61 24.83 -2.11
CA ASP A 63 4.56 25.67 -1.55
C ASP A 63 4.01 24.99 -0.29
N ASN A 64 3.73 23.69 -0.35
CA ASN A 64 3.18 22.95 0.78
C ASN A 64 4.23 22.54 1.84
N ILE A 65 5.52 22.40 1.51
CA ILE A 65 6.57 22.08 2.50
C ILE A 65 6.59 23.15 3.60
N SER A 66 6.56 24.43 3.22
CA SER A 66 6.59 25.50 4.23
C SER A 66 5.41 25.41 5.20
N GLU A 67 4.20 25.15 4.70
CA GLU A 67 2.98 25.00 5.49
C GLU A 67 3.01 23.74 6.37
N LEU A 68 3.35 22.59 5.79
CA LEU A 68 3.31 21.28 6.44
C LEU A 68 4.29 21.19 7.62
N PHE A 69 5.43 21.87 7.50
CA PHE A 69 6.47 21.92 8.51
C PHE A 69 6.38 23.15 9.42
N SER A 70 5.52 24.13 9.09
CA SER A 70 5.25 25.26 9.98
C SER A 70 4.53 24.82 11.26
N ASN A 71 4.82 25.50 12.38
CA ASN A 71 4.15 25.27 13.67
C ASN A 71 4.22 23.81 14.17
N MET A 72 5.30 23.09 13.88
CA MET A 72 5.51 21.74 14.38
C MET A 72 5.49 21.74 15.91
N ARG A 73 4.43 21.15 16.47
CA ARG A 73 4.30 20.80 17.90
C ARG A 73 4.50 19.30 18.16
N SER A 74 4.70 18.54 17.09
CA SER A 74 4.98 17.11 17.12
C SER A 74 6.45 16.85 17.44
N ASP A 75 6.71 15.77 18.15
CA ASP A 75 8.06 15.28 18.44
C ASP A 75 8.64 14.52 17.24
N LEU A 76 7.75 13.89 16.46
CA LEU A 76 8.08 13.15 15.26
C LEU A 76 7.11 13.47 14.12
N LEU A 77 7.65 13.76 12.94
CA LEU A 77 6.95 13.88 11.67
C LEU A 77 7.38 12.73 10.76
N ILE A 78 6.42 11.92 10.35
CA ILE A 78 6.63 10.76 9.48
C ILE A 78 6.00 11.07 8.12
N LEU A 79 6.82 11.04 7.08
CA LEU A 79 6.37 11.07 5.69
C LEU A 79 6.23 9.62 5.21
N THR A 80 5.05 9.24 4.71
CA THR A 80 4.81 7.91 4.15
C THR A 80 4.40 8.01 2.69
N ASP A 81 5.03 7.20 1.83
CA ASP A 81 4.75 7.14 0.39
C ASP A 81 5.00 8.44 -0.38
N LEU A 82 5.84 9.30 0.18
CA LEU A 82 6.34 10.51 -0.46
C LEU A 82 7.56 11.03 0.30
N GLY A 83 8.26 11.96 -0.35
CA GLY A 83 9.30 12.78 0.28
C GLY A 83 10.72 12.31 0.00
N SER A 84 10.98 11.04 -0.34
CA SER A 84 12.36 10.58 -0.62
C SER A 84 12.99 11.34 -1.78
N GLY A 85 12.22 11.73 -2.81
CA GLY A 85 12.71 12.52 -3.94
C GLY A 85 12.91 14.02 -3.66
N GLN A 86 12.50 14.52 -2.49
CA GLN A 86 12.66 15.92 -2.07
C GLN A 86 13.39 16.05 -0.73
N ALA A 87 13.99 14.97 -0.24
CA ALA A 87 14.55 14.90 1.11
C ALA A 87 15.67 15.92 1.36
N ASP A 88 16.36 16.39 0.33
CA ASP A 88 17.38 17.44 0.37
C ASP A 88 16.81 18.84 0.66
N LYS A 89 15.51 19.06 0.39
CA LYS A 89 14.80 20.34 0.54
C LYS A 89 13.97 20.41 1.81
N LEU A 90 13.81 19.29 2.51
CA LEU A 90 13.04 19.25 3.75
C LEU A 90 13.83 19.85 4.91
N PRO A 91 13.14 20.44 5.91
CA PRO A 91 13.78 20.87 7.14
C PRO A 91 14.57 19.73 7.78
N LYS A 92 15.85 19.97 8.02
CA LYS A 92 16.81 18.97 8.55
C LYS A 92 16.81 18.89 10.08
N ASN A 93 15.69 19.24 10.71
CA ASN A 93 15.58 19.19 12.16
C ASN A 93 15.48 17.75 12.66
N LYS A 94 15.87 17.55 13.92
CA LYS A 94 15.57 16.30 14.63
C LYS A 94 14.04 16.11 14.66
N GLY A 95 13.58 14.90 14.37
CA GLY A 95 12.16 14.55 14.39
C GLY A 95 11.46 14.52 13.01
N VAL A 96 12.18 14.43 11.89
CA VAL A 96 11.59 14.12 10.58
C VAL A 96 12.13 12.77 10.10
N CYS A 97 11.25 11.89 9.64
CA CYS A 97 11.64 10.64 9.00
C CYS A 97 10.76 10.32 7.79
N ILE A 98 11.27 9.49 6.88
CA ILE A 98 10.62 9.13 5.62
C ILE A 98 10.56 7.61 5.49
N ILE A 99 9.38 7.09 5.13
CA ILE A 99 9.15 5.69 4.75
C ILE A 99 8.56 5.72 3.34
N ASP A 100 9.39 5.47 2.33
CA ASP A 100 9.03 5.71 0.93
C ASP A 100 9.79 4.74 0.02
N HIS A 101 9.15 4.31 -1.07
CA HIS A 101 9.70 3.38 -2.05
C HIS A 101 10.12 4.06 -3.37
N HIS A 102 9.82 5.35 -3.55
CA HIS A 102 10.20 6.12 -4.73
C HIS A 102 11.71 6.34 -4.83
N GLN A 103 12.18 6.80 -5.99
CA GLN A 103 13.60 7.15 -6.21
C GLN A 103 14.08 8.19 -5.19
N PRO A 104 15.06 7.86 -4.33
CA PRO A 104 15.48 8.75 -3.26
C PRO A 104 16.56 9.74 -3.71
N VAL A 105 16.66 10.84 -2.97
CA VAL A 105 17.86 11.68 -2.92
C VAL A 105 18.55 11.50 -1.56
N SER A 106 19.89 11.54 -1.57
CA SER A 106 20.68 11.47 -0.34
C SER A 106 20.41 12.69 0.55
N SER A 107 20.18 12.47 1.84
CA SER A 107 19.97 13.53 2.82
C SER A 107 20.39 13.08 4.22
N GLU A 108 20.41 14.02 5.16
CA GLU A 108 20.67 13.75 6.59
C GLU A 108 19.40 13.29 7.34
N ILE A 109 18.25 13.22 6.65
CA ILE A 109 16.98 12.77 7.22
C ILE A 109 16.99 11.25 7.33
N LEU A 110 16.41 10.72 8.40
CA LEU A 110 16.23 9.29 8.58
C LEU A 110 15.25 8.76 7.51
N GLN A 111 15.72 7.92 6.59
CA GLN A 111 14.92 7.34 5.52
C GLN A 111 14.96 5.81 5.55
N LEU A 112 13.80 5.18 5.57
CA LEU A 112 13.63 3.78 5.18
C LEU A 112 13.15 3.75 3.74
N ASN A 113 14.10 3.56 2.82
CA ASN A 113 13.85 3.44 1.39
C ASN A 113 14.62 2.23 0.82
N PRO A 114 13.95 1.30 0.12
CA PRO A 114 14.53 0.04 -0.36
C PRO A 114 15.71 0.24 -1.31
N HIS A 115 15.73 1.34 -2.06
CA HIS A 115 16.78 1.62 -3.04
C HIS A 115 18.15 1.79 -2.39
N PHE A 116 18.22 2.25 -1.12
CA PHE A 116 19.48 2.33 -0.39
C PHE A 116 20.08 0.95 -0.06
N PHE A 117 19.30 -0.12 -0.17
CA PHE A 117 19.68 -1.48 0.20
C PHE A 117 19.66 -2.45 -1.00
N GLY A 118 19.63 -1.91 -2.23
CA GLY A 118 19.64 -2.69 -3.47
C GLY A 118 18.34 -3.42 -3.77
N ILE A 119 17.20 -2.98 -3.21
CA ILE A 119 15.87 -3.55 -3.45
C ILE A 119 15.09 -2.63 -4.40
N ASP A 120 14.40 -3.21 -5.39
CA ASP A 120 13.59 -2.46 -6.35
C ASP A 120 12.26 -1.98 -5.73
N GLY A 121 12.22 -0.71 -5.32
CA GLY A 121 11.01 -0.08 -4.79
C GLY A 121 9.82 -0.09 -5.74
N SER A 122 10.01 -0.23 -7.05
CA SER A 122 8.89 -0.24 -8.00
C SER A 122 8.14 -1.59 -8.06
N ARG A 123 8.69 -2.66 -7.48
CA ARG A 123 8.18 -4.04 -7.67
C ARG A 123 8.32 -4.96 -6.47
N GLU A 124 9.34 -4.77 -5.64
CA GLU A 124 9.70 -5.71 -4.58
C GLU A 124 9.16 -5.31 -3.21
N VAL A 125 8.88 -4.02 -2.99
CA VAL A 125 8.26 -3.54 -1.76
C VAL A 125 7.61 -2.17 -2.00
N SER A 126 6.38 -2.00 -1.53
CA SER A 126 5.70 -0.70 -1.53
C SER A 126 5.93 0.06 -0.22
N SER A 127 5.54 1.33 -0.14
CA SER A 127 5.63 2.12 1.09
C SER A 127 4.83 1.50 2.23
N SER A 128 3.66 0.93 1.94
CA SER A 128 2.87 0.23 2.97
C SER A 128 3.53 -1.07 3.39
N GLY A 129 4.23 -1.75 2.48
CA GLY A 129 5.14 -2.85 2.79
C GLY A 129 6.24 -2.44 3.78
N LEU A 130 6.92 -1.31 3.54
CA LEU A 130 7.95 -0.77 4.43
C LEU A 130 7.38 -0.38 5.81
N CYS A 131 6.23 0.30 5.84
CA CYS A 131 5.53 0.64 7.08
C CYS A 131 5.17 -0.62 7.88
N TYR A 132 4.76 -1.69 7.20
CA TYR A 132 4.51 -2.97 7.84
C TYR A 132 5.78 -3.60 8.41
N LEU A 133 6.95 -3.48 7.77
CA LEU A 133 8.19 -3.99 8.34
C LEU A 133 8.54 -3.31 9.67
N VAL A 134 8.26 -2.00 9.78
CA VAL A 134 8.36 -1.26 11.06
C VAL A 134 7.32 -1.77 12.06
N ALA A 135 6.06 -1.92 11.65
CA ALA A 135 4.99 -2.47 12.49
C ALA A 135 5.34 -3.86 13.04
N ARG A 136 5.92 -4.71 12.19
CA ARG A 136 6.34 -6.08 12.48
C ARG A 136 7.49 -6.12 13.48
N GLU A 137 8.45 -5.20 13.40
CA GLU A 137 9.52 -5.05 14.40
C GLU A 137 8.93 -4.70 15.78
N MET A 138 7.87 -3.89 15.80
CA MET A 138 7.13 -3.55 17.02
C MET A 138 6.12 -4.63 17.46
N GLY A 139 6.02 -5.76 16.74
CA GLY A 139 5.16 -6.90 17.10
C GLY A 139 3.74 -6.89 16.50
N TYR A 140 3.39 -5.92 15.66
CA TYR A 140 2.05 -5.77 15.06
C TYR A 140 1.89 -6.50 13.73
N ARG A 141 1.97 -7.84 13.77
CA ARG A 141 1.86 -8.70 12.58
C ARG A 141 0.47 -8.70 11.94
N ASP A 142 -0.56 -8.37 12.72
CA ASP A 142 -1.96 -8.30 12.30
C ASP A 142 -2.23 -7.22 11.24
N LEU A 143 -1.29 -6.29 11.03
CA LEU A 143 -1.38 -5.24 10.03
C LEU A 143 -0.88 -5.65 8.63
N SER A 144 -0.40 -6.90 8.46
CA SER A 144 0.05 -7.41 7.16
C SER A 144 -0.99 -7.31 6.03
N PRO A 145 -2.31 -7.47 6.24
CA PRO A 145 -3.29 -7.30 5.15
C PRO A 145 -3.29 -5.88 4.56
N LEU A 146 -3.06 -4.84 5.37
CA LEU A 146 -3.00 -3.46 4.86
C LEU A 146 -1.78 -3.25 3.95
N ALA A 147 -0.65 -3.88 4.26
CA ALA A 147 0.54 -3.84 3.41
C ALA A 147 0.27 -4.47 2.03
N ILE A 148 -0.50 -5.57 2.00
CA ILE A 148 -0.90 -6.22 0.75
C ILE A 148 -1.87 -5.33 -0.04
N VAL A 149 -2.82 -4.68 0.63
CA VAL A 149 -3.73 -3.72 -0.02
C VAL A 149 -2.97 -2.58 -0.68
N GLY A 150 -2.00 -1.98 0.00
CA GLY A 150 -1.20 -0.91 -0.59
C GLY A 150 -0.32 -1.39 -1.74
N ALA A 151 0.38 -2.52 -1.60
CA ALA A 151 1.20 -3.09 -2.68
C ALA A 151 0.39 -3.46 -3.94
N VAL A 152 -0.82 -4.01 -3.78
CA VAL A 152 -1.72 -4.28 -4.92
C VAL A 152 -2.29 -2.98 -5.49
N GLY A 153 -2.62 -2.01 -4.63
CA GLY A 153 -3.08 -0.69 -5.02
C GLY A 153 -2.06 0.10 -5.85
N ASP A 154 -0.77 -0.12 -5.57
CA ASP A 154 0.38 0.42 -6.32
C ASP A 154 0.72 -0.43 -7.57
N ASN A 155 -0.10 -1.43 -7.91
CA ASN A 155 0.10 -2.34 -9.04
C ASN A 155 1.43 -3.13 -9.01
N GLN A 156 2.01 -3.35 -7.84
CA GLN A 156 3.25 -4.12 -7.72
C GLN A 156 3.05 -5.63 -8.01
N ASP A 157 1.81 -6.08 -8.08
CA ASP A 157 1.41 -7.42 -8.52
C ASP A 157 1.04 -7.48 -10.02
N SER A 158 1.39 -6.47 -10.83
CA SER A 158 0.98 -6.35 -12.24
C SER A 158 1.19 -7.60 -13.11
N ARG A 159 2.17 -8.45 -12.78
CA ARG A 159 2.45 -9.72 -13.49
C ARG A 159 1.68 -10.94 -12.96
N GLY A 160 0.73 -10.75 -12.05
CA GLY A 160 -0.07 -11.82 -11.44
C GLY A 160 0.50 -12.37 -10.14
N GLU A 161 1.59 -11.80 -9.63
CA GLU A 161 2.16 -12.17 -8.34
C GLU A 161 2.90 -10.98 -7.71
N LEU A 162 2.93 -10.94 -6.37
CA LEU A 162 3.84 -10.09 -5.61
C LEU A 162 5.24 -10.71 -5.60
N LEU A 163 6.27 -9.86 -5.63
CA LEU A 163 7.68 -10.24 -5.66
C LEU A 163 8.43 -9.71 -4.42
N GLY A 164 9.71 -10.07 -4.28
CA GLY A 164 10.60 -9.52 -3.26
C GLY A 164 10.04 -9.61 -1.83
N LEU A 165 10.12 -8.50 -1.09
CA LEU A 165 9.60 -8.42 0.27
C LEU A 165 8.07 -8.47 0.31
N ASN A 166 7.36 -7.94 -0.68
CA ASN A 166 5.90 -8.07 -0.77
C ASN A 166 5.46 -9.55 -0.76
N LYS A 167 6.18 -10.41 -1.49
CA LYS A 167 5.92 -11.86 -1.50
C LYS A 167 6.13 -12.49 -0.13
N GLU A 168 7.14 -12.03 0.61
CA GLU A 168 7.43 -12.53 1.95
C GLU A 168 6.40 -12.03 2.98
N ILE A 169 5.90 -10.79 2.84
CA ILE A 169 4.80 -10.25 3.64
C ILE A 169 3.52 -11.05 3.37
N LEU A 170 3.22 -11.35 2.11
CA LEU A 170 2.03 -12.14 1.73
C LEU A 170 2.06 -13.54 2.35
N LYS A 171 3.22 -14.23 2.27
CA LYS A 171 3.40 -15.54 2.90
C LYS A 171 3.23 -15.50 4.42
N GLU A 172 3.70 -14.42 5.06
CA GLU A 172 3.52 -14.24 6.51
C GLU A 172 2.03 -14.05 6.83
N ALA A 173 1.32 -13.20 6.09
CA ALA A 173 -0.12 -12.99 6.25
C ALA A 173 -0.94 -14.28 6.04
N GLU A 174 -0.58 -15.07 5.03
CA GLU A 174 -1.20 -16.37 4.75
C GLU A 174 -0.96 -17.36 5.89
N LYS A 175 0.29 -17.45 6.39
CA LYS A 175 0.64 -18.33 7.51
C LYS A 175 -0.11 -17.98 8.80
N GLU A 176 -0.34 -16.70 9.05
CA GLU A 176 -1.12 -16.21 10.20
C GLU A 176 -2.64 -16.32 9.97
N GLY A 177 -3.09 -16.81 8.81
CA GLY A 177 -4.51 -16.96 8.48
C GLY A 177 -5.25 -15.64 8.25
N LEU A 178 -4.52 -14.55 7.94
CA LEU A 178 -5.08 -13.21 7.74
C LEU A 178 -5.46 -12.94 6.28
N VAL A 179 -4.84 -13.66 5.35
CA VAL A 179 -5.08 -13.55 3.90
C VAL A 179 -5.15 -14.96 3.30
N ILE A 180 -6.02 -15.14 2.31
CA ILE A 180 -6.09 -16.35 1.49
C ILE A 180 -5.58 -15.97 0.09
N VAL A 181 -4.66 -16.78 -0.46
CA VAL A 181 -4.10 -16.57 -1.80
C VAL A 181 -4.65 -17.63 -2.75
N GLU A 182 -5.37 -17.19 -3.77
CA GLU A 182 -6.01 -18.07 -4.76
C GLU A 182 -5.61 -17.66 -6.18
N LYS A 183 -5.58 -18.64 -7.08
CA LYS A 183 -5.45 -18.37 -8.51
C LYS A 183 -6.85 -18.13 -9.08
N ASP A 184 -7.15 -16.88 -9.41
CA ASP A 184 -8.47 -16.46 -9.89
C ASP A 184 -8.34 -15.42 -11.03
N ILE A 185 -9.48 -15.04 -11.61
CA ILE A 185 -9.61 -13.97 -12.60
C ILE A 185 -9.34 -12.62 -11.93
N ARG A 186 -8.31 -11.91 -12.41
CA ARG A 186 -7.88 -10.61 -11.87
C ARG A 186 -8.66 -9.45 -12.50
N ILE A 187 -9.94 -9.31 -12.15
CA ILE A 187 -10.79 -8.17 -12.56
C ILE A 187 -11.32 -7.40 -11.35
N PHE A 188 -11.42 -6.09 -11.48
CA PHE A 188 -11.94 -5.23 -10.41
C PHE A 188 -13.45 -5.42 -10.22
N GLY A 189 -13.87 -5.46 -8.94
CA GLY A 189 -15.28 -5.55 -8.57
C GLY A 189 -15.78 -6.96 -8.31
N ARG A 190 -14.88 -7.93 -8.07
CA ARG A 190 -15.20 -9.34 -7.75
C ARG A 190 -16.41 -9.53 -6.83
N GLN A 191 -16.47 -8.72 -5.76
CA GLN A 191 -17.49 -8.78 -4.71
C GLN A 191 -18.69 -7.85 -4.93
N THR A 192 -18.50 -6.76 -5.69
CA THR A 192 -19.38 -5.58 -5.65
C THR A 192 -19.98 -5.20 -7.00
N ARG A 193 -19.45 -5.71 -8.11
CA ARG A 193 -19.93 -5.37 -9.46
C ARG A 193 -20.64 -6.56 -10.11
N PRO A 194 -21.77 -6.33 -10.80
CA PRO A 194 -22.28 -7.28 -11.77
C PRO A 194 -21.17 -7.73 -12.73
N LEU A 195 -21.11 -9.02 -13.05
CA LEU A 195 -20.01 -9.62 -13.80
C LEU A 195 -19.82 -8.95 -15.17
N PHE A 196 -20.92 -8.65 -15.87
CA PHE A 196 -20.85 -7.94 -17.16
C PHE A 196 -20.22 -6.55 -17.03
N LYS A 197 -20.48 -5.82 -15.94
CA LYS A 197 -19.82 -4.52 -15.66
C LYS A 197 -18.36 -4.68 -15.28
N ALA A 198 -18.01 -5.74 -14.52
CA ALA A 198 -16.62 -6.02 -14.20
C ALA A 198 -15.81 -6.30 -15.49
N LEU A 199 -16.37 -7.07 -16.42
CA LEU A 199 -15.79 -7.35 -17.73
C LEU A 199 -15.70 -6.10 -18.61
N GLU A 200 -16.79 -5.32 -18.73
CA GLU A 200 -16.81 -4.06 -19.49
C GLU A 200 -15.71 -3.09 -19.03
N TYR A 201 -15.52 -2.95 -17.72
CA TYR A 201 -14.53 -2.03 -17.15
C TYR A 201 -13.12 -2.60 -17.05
N THR A 202 -12.91 -3.85 -17.48
CA THR A 202 -11.56 -4.43 -17.48
C THR A 202 -10.76 -3.79 -18.61
N THR A 203 -9.68 -3.10 -18.26
CA THR A 203 -8.76 -2.45 -19.23
C THR A 203 -7.37 -3.08 -19.26
N ASN A 204 -7.06 -3.93 -18.27
CA ASN A 204 -5.78 -4.64 -18.17
C ASN A 204 -6.01 -6.10 -17.70
N PRO A 205 -5.87 -7.10 -18.57
CA PRO A 205 -5.64 -6.96 -20.01
C PRO A 205 -6.86 -6.36 -20.72
N TYR A 206 -6.63 -5.73 -21.87
CA TYR A 206 -7.74 -5.37 -22.77
C TYR A 206 -8.35 -6.65 -23.36
N LEU A 207 -9.67 -6.80 -23.28
CA LEU A 207 -10.46 -7.93 -23.76
C LEU A 207 -11.15 -7.55 -25.09
N PRO A 208 -10.67 -8.05 -26.24
CA PRO A 208 -11.26 -7.69 -27.55
C PRO A 208 -12.76 -7.97 -27.61
N GLY A 209 -13.54 -6.96 -28.02
CA GLY A 209 -15.00 -7.07 -28.11
C GLY A 209 -15.76 -6.92 -26.79
N ILE A 210 -15.08 -6.98 -25.64
CA ILE A 210 -15.69 -6.92 -24.29
C ILE A 210 -15.35 -5.62 -23.58
N SER A 211 -14.07 -5.26 -23.52
CA SER A 211 -13.59 -4.06 -22.82
C SER A 211 -14.19 -2.78 -23.44
N GLY A 212 -14.87 -1.99 -22.61
CA GLY A 212 -15.58 -0.77 -23.01
C GLY A 212 -16.90 -1.03 -23.74
N SER A 213 -17.38 -2.27 -23.83
CA SER A 213 -18.62 -2.65 -24.50
C SER A 213 -19.53 -3.41 -23.54
N GLU A 214 -20.49 -2.73 -22.92
CA GLU A 214 -21.52 -3.37 -22.08
C GLU A 214 -22.24 -4.49 -22.85
N ARG A 215 -22.62 -4.20 -24.10
CA ARG A 215 -23.25 -5.17 -25.00
C ARG A 215 -22.36 -6.38 -25.23
N GLY A 216 -21.08 -6.17 -25.54
CA GLY A 216 -20.14 -7.26 -25.80
C GLY A 216 -19.86 -8.11 -24.57
N ALA A 217 -19.81 -7.51 -23.38
CA ALA A 217 -19.69 -8.24 -22.12
C ALA A 217 -20.93 -9.11 -21.84
N ILE A 218 -22.13 -8.61 -22.14
CA ILE A 218 -23.38 -9.38 -22.00
C ILE A 218 -23.42 -10.53 -23.01
N GLU A 219 -23.17 -10.25 -24.30
CA GLU A 219 -23.16 -11.26 -25.36
C GLU A 219 -22.15 -12.38 -25.06
N PHE A 220 -20.96 -12.03 -24.57
CA PHE A 220 -19.95 -13.01 -24.12
C PHE A 220 -20.47 -13.92 -23.01
N LEU A 221 -21.10 -13.36 -21.96
CA LEU A 221 -21.63 -14.16 -20.85
C LEU A 221 -22.76 -15.09 -21.30
N GLU A 222 -23.64 -14.62 -22.18
CA GLU A 222 -24.70 -15.43 -22.77
C GLU A 222 -24.14 -16.58 -23.62
N GLU A 223 -23.10 -16.31 -24.42
CA GLU A 223 -22.42 -17.32 -25.25
C GLU A 223 -21.80 -18.45 -24.42
N ILE A 224 -21.17 -18.13 -23.28
CA ILE A 224 -20.59 -19.13 -22.38
C ILE A 224 -21.59 -19.73 -21.38
N GLY A 225 -22.88 -19.35 -21.48
CA GLY A 225 -23.94 -19.90 -20.63
C GLY A 225 -23.96 -19.38 -19.19
N VAL A 226 -23.29 -18.27 -18.89
CA VAL A 226 -23.30 -17.65 -17.57
C VAL A 226 -24.49 -16.68 -17.46
N PRO A 227 -25.46 -16.93 -16.55
CA PRO A 227 -26.63 -16.08 -16.44
C PRO A 227 -26.27 -14.70 -15.88
N LEU A 228 -26.90 -13.65 -16.39
CA LEU A 228 -26.69 -12.29 -15.87
C LEU A 228 -27.26 -12.12 -14.45
N LYS A 229 -28.34 -12.85 -14.12
CA LYS A 229 -29.02 -12.81 -12.83
C LYS A 229 -29.34 -14.19 -12.30
N ARG A 230 -29.37 -14.32 -10.98
CA ARG A 230 -29.95 -15.44 -10.24
C ARG A 230 -31.07 -14.88 -9.35
N GLY A 231 -32.32 -15.10 -9.76
CA GLY A 231 -33.47 -14.39 -9.19
C GLY A 231 -33.36 -12.88 -9.45
N ASP A 232 -33.52 -12.06 -8.41
CA ASP A 232 -33.45 -10.60 -8.53
C ASP A 232 -32.02 -10.03 -8.43
N LYS A 233 -31.01 -10.87 -8.19
CA LYS A 233 -29.62 -10.46 -7.98
C LYS A 233 -28.79 -10.62 -9.24
N TRP A 234 -27.97 -9.62 -9.55
CA TRP A 234 -26.93 -9.72 -10.57
C TRP A 234 -25.85 -10.71 -10.13
N VAL A 235 -25.43 -11.56 -11.05
CA VAL A 235 -24.29 -12.46 -10.85
C VAL A 235 -23.01 -11.62 -10.81
N ARG A 236 -22.18 -11.88 -9.81
CA ARG A 236 -20.84 -11.31 -9.63
C ARG A 236 -19.82 -12.42 -9.75
N LEU A 237 -18.54 -12.06 -9.87
CA LEU A 237 -17.47 -13.07 -9.97
C LEU A 237 -17.44 -14.00 -8.73
N VAL A 238 -17.67 -13.46 -7.53
CA VAL A 238 -17.75 -14.27 -6.30
C VAL A 238 -18.89 -15.29 -6.28
N ASP A 239 -19.92 -15.10 -7.12
CA ASP A 239 -21.07 -16.00 -7.17
C ASP A 239 -20.82 -17.20 -8.13
N LEU A 240 -19.69 -17.23 -8.85
CA LEU A 240 -19.30 -18.34 -9.72
C LEU A 240 -18.70 -19.51 -8.93
N THR A 241 -18.81 -20.70 -9.52
CA THR A 241 -18.16 -21.93 -9.05
C THR A 241 -16.78 -22.10 -9.69
N GLU A 242 -16.00 -23.06 -9.22
CA GLU A 242 -14.72 -23.42 -9.87
C GLU A 242 -14.92 -24.03 -11.28
N GLU A 243 -16.05 -24.71 -11.48
CA GLU A 243 -16.56 -25.14 -12.81
C GLU A 243 -17.20 -23.98 -13.56
#